data_AF-A0A1Q4VQS0-F1
#
_entry.id   AF-A0A1Q4VQS0-F1
#
_cell.length_a   1.000
_cell.length_b   1.000
_cell.length_c   1.000
_cell.angle_alpha   90.00
_cell.angle_beta   90.00
_cell.angle_gamma   90.00
#
_symmetry.space_group_name_H-M   'P 1'
#
loop_
_entity.id
_entity.type
_entity.pdbx_description
1 polymer ?
#
loop_
_entity_poly.entity_id
_entity_poly.type
_entity_poly.pdbx_seq_one_letter_code
_entity_poly.pdbx_strand_id
1 'polypeptide(L)'
;MGKQGVGIVRVTVWVPELGDNRLDWAPCAALPSPLGEERITTCDDIAAILRTQGALVARLLRPGRYDGFRLYARTLTRAELVGGAEWYVSPETGAYLRCPGAEWSACDYGQHDHHLGDGPTVGNIRLAA
;
A
#
# COMPACT_ATOMS: atom_id res chain seq x y z
N MET A 1 11.92 15.90 -10.04
CA MET A 1 11.88 14.93 -11.16
C MET A 1 11.13 13.70 -10.68
N GLY A 2 9.87 13.56 -11.06
CA GLY A 2 9.02 12.44 -10.62
C GLY A 2 9.42 11.16 -11.35
N LYS A 3 9.74 10.11 -10.61
CA LYS A 3 9.98 8.77 -11.15
C LYS A 3 8.61 8.15 -11.50
N GLN A 4 8.43 7.71 -12.74
CA GLN A 4 7.14 7.22 -13.25
C GLN A 4 6.95 5.76 -12.82
N GLY A 5 5.96 5.52 -11.96
CA GLY A 5 5.46 4.19 -11.62
C GLY A 5 4.03 4.08 -12.10
N VAL A 6 3.83 3.66 -13.35
CA VAL A 6 2.48 3.49 -13.92
C VAL A 6 2.02 2.05 -13.72
N GLY A 7 0.87 1.84 -13.10
CA GLY A 7 0.34 0.51 -12.85
C GLY A 7 -0.95 0.49 -12.04
N ILE A 8 -1.42 -0.69 -11.66
CA ILE A 8 -2.51 -0.87 -10.69
C ILE A 8 -1.92 -1.50 -9.44
N VAL A 9 -2.28 -0.98 -8.27
CA VAL A 9 -1.91 -1.53 -6.98
C VAL A 9 -3.14 -2.07 -6.24
N ARG A 10 -2.96 -3.21 -5.61
CA ARG A 10 -3.89 -3.80 -4.64
C ARG A 10 -3.47 -3.40 -3.26
N VAL A 11 -4.40 -2.87 -2.47
CA VAL A 11 -4.15 -2.58 -1.06
C VAL A 11 -4.78 -3.66 -0.20
N THR A 12 -4.00 -4.17 0.76
CA THR A 12 -4.45 -5.16 1.74
C THR A 12 -4.28 -4.61 3.15
N VAL A 13 -5.20 -4.96 4.04
CA VAL A 13 -5.15 -4.59 5.47
C VAL A 13 -4.65 -5.78 6.27
N TRP A 14 -3.69 -5.51 7.16
CA TRP A 14 -3.10 -6.50 8.04
C TRP A 14 -3.25 -6.07 9.49
N VAL A 15 -3.55 -7.00 10.38
CA VAL A 15 -3.78 -6.75 11.81
C VAL A 15 -2.90 -7.67 12.63
N PRO A 16 -2.52 -7.27 13.85
CA PRO A 16 -1.81 -8.15 14.76
C PRO A 16 -2.73 -9.30 15.17
N GLU A 17 -2.21 -10.52 15.06
CA GLU A 17 -2.80 -11.73 15.62
C GLU A 17 -1.85 -12.30 16.67
N LEU A 18 -2.43 -12.66 17.82
CA LEU A 18 -1.68 -13.30 18.89
C LEU A 18 -1.65 -14.81 18.63
N GLY A 19 -0.51 -15.30 18.13
CA GLY A 19 -0.23 -16.73 18.02
C GLY A 19 0.36 -17.32 19.30
N ASP A 20 1.00 -18.48 19.19
CA ASP A 20 1.69 -19.19 20.29
C ASP A 20 2.90 -18.39 20.84
N ASN A 21 2.62 -17.29 21.56
CA ASN A 21 3.56 -16.34 22.15
C ASN A 21 4.33 -15.44 21.17
N ARG A 22 3.80 -15.22 19.96
CA ARG A 22 4.35 -14.25 18.99
C ARG A 22 3.25 -13.37 18.43
N LEU A 23 3.54 -12.07 18.32
CA LEU A 23 2.74 -11.14 17.54
C LEU A 23 3.11 -11.34 16.07
N ASP A 24 2.21 -12.00 15.34
CA ASP A 24 2.28 -12.11 13.89
C ASP A 24 1.29 -11.14 13.25
N TRP A 25 1.54 -10.81 11.99
CA TRP A 25 0.64 -9.96 11.22
C TRP A 25 -0.06 -10.84 10.20
N ALA A 26 -1.39 -10.76 10.18
CA ALA A 26 -2.21 -11.54 9.25
C ALA A 26 -3.18 -10.62 8.47
N PRO A 27 -3.66 -11.04 7.29
CA PRO A 27 -4.70 -10.33 6.56
C PRO A 27 -5.95 -10.15 7.43
N CYS A 28 -6.51 -8.94 7.48
CA CYS A 28 -7.66 -8.63 8.30
C CYS A 28 -8.92 -9.34 7.79
N ALA A 29 -9.37 -10.38 8.48
CA ALA A 29 -10.58 -11.14 8.12
C ALA A 29 -11.88 -10.32 8.23
N ALA A 30 -11.85 -9.16 8.91
CA ALA A 30 -13.02 -8.30 9.09
C ALA A 30 -13.26 -7.35 7.90
N LEU A 31 -12.31 -7.25 6.97
CA LEU A 31 -12.38 -6.34 5.82
C LEU A 31 -12.17 -7.11 4.51
N PRO A 32 -12.67 -6.59 3.38
CA PRO A 32 -12.36 -7.15 2.07
C PRO A 32 -10.85 -7.21 1.82
N SER A 33 -10.42 -8.25 1.10
CA SER A 33 -9.05 -8.41 0.65
C SER A 33 -9.04 -8.75 -0.85
N PRO A 34 -8.55 -7.84 -1.72
CA PRO A 34 -8.02 -6.52 -1.40
C PRO A 34 -9.09 -5.54 -0.91
N LEU A 35 -8.67 -4.51 -0.18
CA LEU A 35 -9.52 -3.38 0.21
C LEU A 35 -9.94 -2.55 -1.01
N GLY A 36 -9.04 -2.44 -1.98
CA GLY A 36 -9.26 -1.74 -3.24
C GLY A 36 -8.13 -1.97 -4.23
N GLU A 37 -8.42 -1.66 -5.49
CA GLU A 37 -7.47 -1.62 -6.60
C GLU A 37 -7.40 -0.19 -7.12
N GLU A 38 -6.21 0.39 -7.14
CA GLU A 38 -6.01 1.81 -7.47
C GLU A 38 -5.00 1.95 -8.58
N ARG A 39 -5.28 2.84 -9.53
CA ARG A 39 -4.32 3.17 -10.59
C ARG A 39 -3.30 4.17 -10.04
N ILE A 40 -2.02 3.87 -10.24
CA ILE A 40 -0.91 4.77 -9.97
C ILE A 40 -0.28 5.24 -11.29
N THR A 41 0.17 6.48 -11.27
CA THR A 41 0.92 7.16 -12.34
C THR A 41 2.24 7.72 -11.84
N THR A 42 2.30 8.02 -10.54
CA THR A 42 3.47 8.50 -9.84
C THR A 42 3.68 7.73 -8.54
N CYS A 43 4.89 7.80 -8.02
CA CYS A 43 5.22 7.27 -6.70
C CYS A 43 4.44 7.96 -5.56
N ASP A 44 4.15 9.25 -5.72
CA ASP A 44 3.39 10.03 -4.74
C ASP A 44 1.94 9.53 -4.62
N ASP A 45 1.42 8.89 -5.68
CA ASP A 45 0.09 8.28 -5.68
C ASP A 45 0.01 7.15 -4.64
N ILE A 46 1.08 6.36 -4.46
CA ILE A 46 1.10 5.26 -3.48
C ILE A 46 0.89 5.81 -2.08
N ALA A 47 1.64 6.86 -1.72
CA ALA A 47 1.53 7.51 -0.42
C ALA A 47 0.13 8.12 -0.23
N ALA A 48 -0.43 8.76 -1.26
CA ALA A 48 -1.78 9.32 -1.23
C ALA A 48 -2.87 8.24 -1.04
N ILE A 49 -2.75 7.11 -1.75
CA ILE A 49 -3.64 5.95 -1.63
C ILE A 49 -3.58 5.38 -0.21
N LEU A 50 -2.38 5.12 0.32
CA LEU A 50 -2.19 4.56 1.65
C LEU A 50 -2.78 5.48 2.73
N ARG A 51 -2.56 6.80 2.65
CA ARG A 51 -3.17 7.77 3.58
C ARG A 51 -4.69 7.75 3.52
N THR A 52 -5.25 7.79 2.30
CA THR A 52 -6.70 7.87 2.09
C THR A 52 -7.39 6.59 2.57
N GLN A 53 -6.90 5.43 2.12
CA GLN A 53 -7.46 4.15 2.50
C GLN A 53 -7.22 3.83 3.98
N GLY A 54 -6.09 4.23 4.55
CA GLY A 54 -5.83 4.04 5.98
C GLY A 54 -6.76 4.87 6.85
N ALA A 55 -7.05 6.12 6.46
CA ALA A 55 -8.06 6.92 7.14
C ALA A 55 -9.48 6.33 7.02
N LEU A 56 -9.80 5.62 5.94
CA LEU A 56 -11.06 4.88 5.80
C LEU A 56 -11.08 3.65 6.71
N VAL A 57 -10.01 2.85 6.70
CA VAL A 57 -9.86 1.67 7.56
C VAL A 57 -9.93 2.04 9.04
N ALA A 58 -9.29 3.13 9.46
CA ALA A 58 -9.37 3.67 10.81
C ALA A 58 -10.81 3.97 11.29
N ARG A 59 -11.73 4.25 10.35
CA ARG A 59 -13.15 4.48 10.64
C ARG A 59 -13.97 3.18 10.60
N LEU A 60 -13.61 2.25 9.71
CA LEU A 60 -14.29 0.97 9.54
C LEU A 60 -13.93 -0.05 10.62
N LEU A 61 -12.66 -0.12 10.98
CA LEU A 61 -12.21 -0.86 12.16
C LEU A 61 -12.69 -0.11 13.38
N ARG A 62 -13.61 -0.72 14.12
CA ARG A 62 -14.03 -0.17 15.42
C ARG A 62 -12.78 0.01 16.31
N PRO A 63 -12.60 1.20 16.92
CA PRO A 63 -11.59 1.41 17.96
C PRO A 63 -11.53 0.27 18.97
N GLY A 64 -10.32 -0.20 19.29
CA GLY A 64 -10.08 -1.23 20.32
C GLY A 64 -10.25 -2.69 19.87
N ARG A 65 -10.54 -2.96 18.59
CA ARG A 65 -10.52 -4.35 18.08
C ARG A 65 -9.10 -4.91 17.93
N TYR A 66 -8.15 -4.06 17.54
CA TYR A 66 -6.74 -4.40 17.35
C TYR A 66 -5.89 -3.24 17.88
N ASP A 67 -4.66 -3.51 18.32
CA ASP A 67 -3.74 -2.46 18.81
C ASP A 67 -3.20 -1.56 17.69
N GLY A 68 -3.45 -1.94 16.44
CA GLY A 68 -3.06 -1.22 15.24
C GLY A 68 -3.43 -2.00 13.99
N PHE A 69 -3.09 -1.44 12.83
CA PHE A 69 -3.19 -2.13 11.56
C PHE A 69 -2.11 -1.62 10.59
N ARG A 70 -1.78 -2.44 9.59
CA ARG A 70 -0.90 -2.09 8.49
C ARG A 70 -1.64 -2.13 7.18
N LEU A 71 -1.27 -1.23 6.29
CA LEU A 71 -1.63 -1.30 4.88
C LEU A 71 -0.41 -1.70 4.07
N TYR A 72 -0.63 -2.59 3.10
CA TYR A 72 0.37 -2.93 2.10
C TYR A 72 -0.20 -2.75 0.71
N ALA A 73 0.49 -1.95 -0.11
CA ALA A 73 0.20 -1.77 -1.52
C ALA A 73 1.10 -2.71 -2.34
N ARG A 74 0.50 -3.55 -3.19
CA ARG A 74 1.21 -4.49 -4.05
C ARG A 74 0.85 -4.31 -5.51
N THR A 75 1.78 -4.48 -6.44
CA THR A 75 1.45 -4.45 -7.88
C THR A 75 0.46 -5.55 -8.21
N LEU A 76 -0.54 -5.24 -9.05
CA LEU A 76 -1.56 -6.20 -9.45
C LEU A 76 -0.98 -7.40 -10.21
N THR A 77 0.02 -7.14 -11.07
CA THR A 77 0.57 -8.12 -12.01
C THR A 77 1.52 -9.11 -11.35
N ARG A 78 2.33 -8.67 -10.39
CA ARG A 78 3.43 -9.47 -9.80
C ARG A 78 3.38 -9.59 -8.29
N ALA A 79 2.41 -8.96 -7.64
CA ALA A 79 2.27 -8.91 -6.19
C ALA A 79 3.50 -8.32 -5.45
N GLU A 80 4.33 -7.54 -6.16
CA GLU A 80 5.50 -6.87 -5.59
C GLU A 80 5.05 -5.82 -4.58
N LEU A 81 5.70 -5.77 -3.43
CA LEU A 81 5.39 -4.78 -2.39
C LEU A 81 5.97 -3.42 -2.80
N VAL A 82 5.08 -2.46 -3.05
CA VAL A 82 5.45 -1.12 -3.55
C VAL A 82 5.17 -0.01 -2.55
N GLY A 83 4.54 -0.33 -1.43
CA GLY A 83 4.45 0.58 -0.30
C GLY A 83 3.77 -0.03 0.91
N GLY A 84 3.92 0.65 2.03
CA GLY A 84 3.25 0.30 3.27
C GLY A 84 3.07 1.50 4.19
N ALA A 85 2.10 1.39 5.10
CA ALA A 85 1.88 2.38 6.15
C ALA A 85 1.27 1.69 7.37
N GLU A 86 1.51 2.24 8.56
CA GLU A 86 1.06 1.69 9.83
C GLU A 86 0.21 2.69 10.62
N TRP A 87 -0.81 2.17 11.30
CA TRP A 87 -1.65 2.88 12.25
C TRP A 87 -1.60 2.17 13.60
N TYR A 88 -1.61 2.94 14.67
CA TYR A 88 -1.66 2.46 16.04
C TYR A 88 -2.91 2.99 16.73
N VAL A 89 -3.44 2.26 17.71
CA VAL A 89 -4.48 2.80 18.59
C VAL A 89 -3.84 3.75 19.59
N SER A 90 -4.28 5.00 19.58
CA SER A 90 -3.91 5.98 20.60
C SER A 90 -4.46 5.54 21.96
N PRO A 91 -3.62 5.36 22.99
CA PRO A 91 -4.10 5.00 24.32
C PRO A 91 -4.92 6.13 24.98
N GLU A 92 -4.71 7.37 24.53
CA GLU A 92 -5.38 8.57 25.05
C GLU A 92 -6.80 8.73 24.51
N THR A 93 -7.00 8.43 23.23
CA THR A 93 -8.27 8.70 22.52
C THR A 93 -9.00 7.44 22.07
N GLY A 94 -8.33 6.28 22.10
CA GLY A 94 -8.79 5.03 21.48
C GLY A 94 -8.83 5.09 19.94
N ALA A 95 -8.55 6.23 19.32
CA ALA A 95 -8.61 6.37 17.87
C ALA A 95 -7.38 5.75 17.20
N TYR A 96 -7.54 5.22 15.99
CA TYR A 96 -6.40 4.84 15.16
C TYR A 96 -5.71 6.10 14.62
N LEU A 97 -4.45 6.29 14.98
CA LEU A 97 -3.59 7.34 14.49
C LEU A 97 -2.52 6.75 13.59
N ARG A 98 -2.13 7.50 12.55
CA ARG A 98 -1.03 7.08 11.67
C ARG A 98 0.28 7.09 12.46
N CYS A 99 1.06 6.02 12.34
CA CYS A 99 2.38 5.92 12.94
C CYS A 99 3.37 6.82 12.16
N PRO A 100 3.99 7.83 12.79
CA PRO A 100 4.94 8.71 12.13
C PRO A 100 6.13 7.93 11.57
N GLY A 101 6.51 8.18 10.33
CA GLY A 101 7.68 7.55 9.69
C GLY A 101 7.51 6.09 9.25
N ALA A 102 6.34 5.48 9.48
CA ALA A 102 6.04 4.11 9.04
C ALA A 102 5.43 4.04 7.63
N GLU A 103 5.15 5.20 7.02
CA GLU A 103 4.74 5.31 5.61
C GLU A 103 5.96 5.26 4.71
N TRP A 104 5.95 4.36 3.74
CA TRP A 104 7.02 4.23 2.76
C TRP A 104 6.48 3.74 1.42
N SER A 105 7.17 4.11 0.35
CA SER A 105 6.99 3.58 -0.99
C SER A 105 8.31 3.02 -1.50
N ALA A 106 8.27 2.00 -2.37
CA ALA A 106 9.50 1.45 -2.96
C ALA A 106 10.22 2.49 -3.85
N CYS A 107 9.53 3.55 -4.27
CA CYS A 107 10.14 4.68 -4.94
C CYS A 107 11.05 5.53 -4.04
N ASP A 108 10.73 5.64 -2.74
CA ASP A 108 11.55 6.38 -1.76
C ASP A 108 12.94 5.76 -1.61
N TYR A 109 13.06 4.47 -1.93
CA TYR A 109 14.30 3.70 -1.87
C TYR A 109 14.94 3.45 -3.23
N GLY A 110 14.44 4.07 -4.30
CA GLY A 110 14.95 3.88 -5.65
C GLY A 110 14.78 2.46 -6.20
N GLN A 111 13.88 1.66 -5.63
CA GLN A 111 13.64 0.25 -6.01
C GLN A 111 12.64 0.09 -7.17
N HIS A 112 12.27 1.18 -7.85
CA HIS A 112 11.31 1.21 -8.97
C HIS A 112 11.99 1.35 -10.35
N ASP A 113 13.21 0.85 -10.53
CA ASP A 113 13.85 0.79 -11.85
C ASP A 113 13.69 -0.61 -12.50
N HIS A 114 13.16 -0.62 -13.73
CA HIS A 114 13.19 -1.70 -14.75
C HIS A 114 11.95 -2.56 -15.07
N HIS A 115 10.70 -2.06 -14.99
CA HIS A 115 9.56 -2.71 -15.67
C HIS A 115 8.89 -1.87 -16.77
N LEU A 116 9.71 -1.16 -17.56
CA LEU A 116 9.36 -0.81 -18.93
C LEU A 116 9.78 -1.95 -19.85
N GLY A 117 8.86 -2.87 -20.15
CA GLY A 117 9.07 -3.95 -21.10
C GLY A 117 7.93 -4.96 -21.06
N ASP A 118 7.27 -5.12 -22.20
CA ASP A 118 6.26 -6.14 -22.53
C ASP A 118 4.77 -5.81 -22.27
N GLY A 119 4.29 -4.84 -23.05
CA GLY A 119 2.91 -4.81 -23.57
C GLY A 119 2.95 -4.55 -25.09
N PRO A 120 2.04 -5.14 -25.90
CA PRO A 120 2.26 -5.34 -27.33
C PRO A 120 2.21 -4.05 -28.14
N THR A 121 3.13 -3.99 -29.10
CA THR A 121 3.31 -3.04 -30.19
C THR A 121 2.00 -2.58 -30.84
N VAL A 122 1.73 -1.27 -30.78
CA VAL A 122 0.94 -0.57 -31.80
C VAL A 122 1.54 0.82 -32.01
N GLY A 123 2.02 1.09 -33.22
CA GLY A 123 2.21 2.45 -33.73
C GLY A 123 3.62 2.81 -34.18
N ASN A 124 3.89 2.57 -35.46
CA ASN A 124 5.03 3.06 -36.23
C ASN A 124 5.31 4.56 -36.03
N ILE A 125 6.59 4.97 -36.07
CA ILE A 125 7.14 6.02 -36.96
C ILE A 125 8.69 5.99 -36.89
N ARG A 126 9.30 6.44 -37.99
CA ARG A 126 10.54 5.99 -38.63
C ARG A 126 11.84 6.66 -38.15
N LEU A 127 12.94 5.99 -38.53
CA LEU A 127 14.35 6.42 -38.74
C LEU A 127 14.62 7.93 -38.90
N ALA A 128 15.79 8.38 -38.45
CA ALA A 128 16.91 8.72 -39.35
C ALA A 128 18.22 9.04 -38.60
N ALA A 129 19.30 8.44 -39.12
CA ALA A 129 20.73 8.76 -39.08
C ALA A 129 21.44 8.95 -37.73
#